data_AF-A0AAE5EYI3-F1
#
_entry.id   AF-A0AAE5EYI3-F1
#
_cell.length_a   1.000
_cell.length_b   1.000
_cell.length_c   1.000
_cell.angle_alpha   90.00
_cell.angle_beta   90.00
_cell.angle_gamma   90.00
#
_symmetry.space_group_name_H-M   'P 1'
#
loop_
_entity.id
_entity.type
_entity.pdbx_description
1 polymer ?
#
loop_
_entity_poly.entity_id
_entity_poly.type
_entity_poly.pdbx_seq_one_letter_code
_entity_poly.pdbx_strand_id
1 'polypeptide(L)'
;MERNIQVSELDRRAVEDQDVEIVERKGIGHPDSICDGIAESVSRALSQLYLDRVGKVLHYNTDETQLVAGRAAPAFGGGEVIEPIYILIVGRATKEYDGKQLPVDSTALSAAREYLSERIPELEFGHDVIVDVKLGEGSGDLQDVFGEDAVEVPMANDTSFGVGHAPLTETETIVFSAEHELNTTYADSHPELGPDVKIMGKREGDEIDITVAAAMVDSYINDFDEYDTAVENVRTFVTELAQEYTDRSVNVDVNTADDYDEGSIYLTVTGTSAEMGDDGSVGRGNRANGLITPNRPMSMEATSGKNPVNHIGKIYNLLSTKIAESVVAEVDGIRDLQVRLLSQIGRPIDQPHVADAQVVTVDGVDVSDVEAEIRAIIDRELADVTDITRQTIEGDISTF
;
A
#
# COMPACT_ATOMS: atom_id res chain seq x y z
N MET A 1 -5.55 17.54 -27.06
CA MET A 1 -4.23 18.24 -27.05
C MET A 1 -3.17 17.16 -27.00
N GLU A 2 -1.98 17.43 -27.52
CA GLU A 2 -0.85 16.50 -27.37
C GLU A 2 -0.38 16.53 -25.90
N ARG A 3 -0.20 15.36 -25.28
CA ARG A 3 0.26 15.25 -23.88
C ARG A 3 1.74 15.55 -23.77
N ASN A 4 2.17 16.17 -22.67
CA ASN A 4 3.58 16.47 -22.43
C ASN A 4 4.32 15.23 -21.91
N ILE A 5 4.66 14.32 -22.83
CA ILE A 5 5.39 13.09 -22.53
C ILE A 5 6.87 13.27 -22.88
N GLN A 6 7.73 13.04 -21.89
CA GLN A 6 9.18 13.05 -22.02
C GLN A 6 9.72 11.65 -21.74
N VAL A 7 10.59 11.17 -22.62
CA VAL A 7 11.33 9.92 -22.43
C VAL A 7 12.80 10.27 -22.51
N SER A 8 13.58 9.84 -21.53
CA SER A 8 15.01 10.10 -21.46
C SER A 8 15.77 8.95 -20.82
N GLU A 9 17.06 8.89 -21.07
CA GLU A 9 17.96 7.98 -20.38
C GLU A 9 18.08 8.38 -18.90
N LEU A 10 18.09 7.39 -18.02
CA LEU A 10 18.30 7.60 -16.59
C LEU A 10 19.80 7.71 -16.31
N ASP A 11 20.24 8.83 -15.73
CA ASP A 11 21.65 9.12 -15.40
C ASP A 11 22.13 8.37 -14.14
N ARG A 12 21.86 7.06 -14.06
CA ARG A 12 22.35 6.11 -13.06
C ARG A 12 22.21 4.68 -13.57
N ARG A 13 22.92 3.75 -12.92
CA ARG A 13 22.69 2.31 -13.13
C ARG A 13 21.29 1.91 -12.65
N ALA A 14 20.72 0.90 -13.29
CA ALA A 14 19.54 0.20 -12.81
C ALA A 14 19.74 -0.23 -11.35
N VAL A 15 18.68 -0.23 -10.54
CA VAL A 15 18.78 -0.59 -9.11
C VAL A 15 19.41 -1.97 -8.90
N GLU A 16 19.01 -2.93 -9.73
CA GLU A 16 19.53 -4.30 -9.72
C GLU A 16 21.06 -4.38 -9.94
N ASP A 17 21.65 -3.38 -10.60
CA ASP A 17 23.09 -3.31 -10.90
C ASP A 17 23.86 -2.40 -9.90
N GLN A 18 23.20 -1.96 -8.82
CA GLN A 18 23.83 -1.22 -7.73
C GLN A 18 24.42 -2.17 -6.68
N ASP A 19 25.49 -1.72 -6.01
CA ASP A 19 26.18 -2.53 -5.00
C ASP A 19 25.34 -2.74 -3.73
N VAL A 20 24.46 -1.79 -3.39
CA VAL A 20 23.62 -1.85 -2.18
C VAL A 20 22.18 -1.50 -2.53
N GLU A 21 21.25 -2.33 -2.07
CA GLU A 21 19.80 -2.11 -2.20
C GLU A 21 19.09 -2.41 -0.88
N ILE A 22 18.09 -1.58 -0.56
CA ILE A 22 17.25 -1.74 0.63
C ILE A 22 15.79 -1.68 0.20
N VAL A 23 14.98 -2.62 0.68
CA VAL A 23 13.55 -2.70 0.42
C VAL A 23 12.81 -3.08 1.69
N GLU A 24 11.77 -2.33 2.05
CA GLU A 24 10.85 -2.68 3.15
C GLU A 24 9.45 -2.98 2.62
N ARG A 25 8.76 -3.88 3.30
CA ARG A 25 7.31 -4.00 3.23
C ARG A 25 6.72 -4.19 4.62
N LYS A 26 5.71 -3.39 4.93
CA LYS A 26 4.89 -3.50 6.13
C LYS A 26 3.61 -4.24 5.78
N GLY A 27 3.41 -5.41 6.37
CA GLY A 27 2.26 -6.27 6.07
C GLY A 27 0.95 -5.76 6.62
N ILE A 28 -0.13 -6.48 6.31
CA ILE A 28 -1.50 -5.98 6.51
C ILE A 28 -1.86 -5.72 7.99
N GLY A 29 -1.27 -6.47 8.92
CA GLY A 29 -1.45 -6.29 10.36
C GLY A 29 -0.50 -5.27 11.00
N HIS A 30 0.43 -4.67 10.25
CA HIS A 30 1.30 -3.62 10.78
C HIS A 30 0.48 -2.34 11.06
N PRO A 31 0.67 -1.62 12.19
CA PRO A 31 -0.14 -0.47 12.58
C PRO A 31 -0.35 0.61 11.49
N ASP A 32 0.71 0.99 10.77
CA ASP A 32 0.60 1.91 9.63
C ASP A 32 -0.28 1.35 8.49
N SER A 33 -0.10 0.07 8.14
CA SER A 33 -0.87 -0.60 7.07
C SER A 33 -2.33 -0.81 7.47
N ILE A 34 -2.63 -1.01 8.76
CA ILE A 34 -4.00 -1.01 9.29
C ILE A 34 -4.66 0.35 9.02
N CYS A 35 -3.96 1.45 9.30
CA CYS A 35 -4.47 2.79 9.02
C CYS A 35 -4.72 3.01 7.53
N ASP A 36 -3.78 2.62 6.67
CA ASP A 36 -3.92 2.70 5.21
C ASP A 36 -5.12 1.87 4.73
N GLY A 37 -5.24 0.60 5.15
CA GLY A 37 -6.32 -0.27 4.73
C GLY A 37 -7.70 0.18 5.24
N ILE A 38 -7.80 0.69 6.48
CA ILE A 38 -9.04 1.30 6.98
C ILE A 38 -9.40 2.53 6.14
N ALA A 39 -8.44 3.44 5.91
CA ALA A 39 -8.67 4.66 5.15
C ALA A 39 -9.17 4.33 3.74
N GLU A 40 -8.57 3.34 3.07
CA GLU A 40 -8.99 2.93 1.75
C GLU A 40 -10.35 2.24 1.74
N SER A 41 -10.63 1.39 2.72
CA SER A 41 -11.92 0.71 2.86
C SER A 41 -13.06 1.72 3.09
N VAL A 42 -12.81 2.74 3.90
CA VAL A 42 -13.73 3.87 4.10
C VAL A 42 -13.93 4.64 2.80
N SER A 43 -12.86 4.95 2.06
CA SER A 43 -12.94 5.62 0.77
C SER A 43 -13.83 4.86 -0.22
N ARG A 44 -13.62 3.55 -0.35
CA ARG A 44 -14.44 2.69 -1.23
C ARG A 44 -15.90 2.67 -0.80
N ALA A 45 -16.16 2.49 0.49
CA ALA A 45 -17.51 2.47 1.04
C ALA A 45 -18.24 3.81 0.85
N LEU A 46 -17.55 4.95 1.00
CA LEU A 46 -18.11 6.27 0.74
C LEU A 46 -18.38 6.50 -0.75
N SER A 47 -17.46 6.09 -1.64
CA SER A 47 -17.69 6.11 -3.08
C SER A 47 -18.95 5.33 -3.47
N GLN A 48 -19.10 4.11 -2.96
CA GLN A 48 -20.29 3.29 -3.22
C GLN A 48 -21.56 3.92 -2.65
N LEU A 49 -21.51 4.45 -1.42
CA LEU A 49 -22.63 5.18 -0.82
C LEU A 49 -23.10 6.33 -1.71
N TYR A 50 -22.18 7.13 -2.25
CA TYR A 50 -22.51 8.25 -3.10
C TYR A 50 -23.09 7.80 -4.45
N LEU A 51 -22.50 6.79 -5.09
CA LEU A 51 -23.05 6.19 -6.31
C LEU A 51 -24.48 5.68 -6.09
N ASP A 52 -24.73 4.94 -5.01
CA ASP A 52 -26.05 4.37 -4.72
C ASP A 52 -27.12 5.41 -4.41
N ARG A 53 -26.74 6.49 -3.72
CA ARG A 53 -27.71 7.49 -3.21
C ARG A 53 -27.95 8.65 -4.16
N VAL A 54 -26.93 9.06 -4.91
CA VAL A 54 -26.97 10.27 -5.75
C VAL A 54 -26.40 10.06 -7.16
N GLY A 55 -25.93 8.86 -7.51
CA GLY A 55 -25.53 8.49 -8.87
C GLY A 55 -24.14 8.97 -9.29
N LYS A 56 -23.40 9.62 -8.39
CA LYS A 56 -22.03 10.12 -8.62
C LYS A 56 -21.25 10.15 -7.32
N VAL A 57 -19.93 10.02 -7.40
CA VAL A 57 -19.05 10.16 -6.24
C VAL A 57 -18.97 11.63 -5.84
N LEU A 58 -19.22 11.93 -4.56
CA LEU A 58 -19.11 13.28 -4.00
C LEU A 58 -17.71 13.50 -3.39
N HIS A 59 -17.41 14.75 -3.05
CA HIS A 59 -16.13 15.10 -2.44
C HIS A 59 -15.98 14.49 -1.03
N TYR A 60 -14.84 13.83 -0.80
CA TYR A 60 -14.34 13.38 0.49
C TYR A 60 -12.82 13.18 0.41
N ASN A 61 -12.13 13.17 1.55
CA ASN A 61 -10.76 12.67 1.73
C ASN A 61 -10.66 12.17 3.17
N THR A 62 -10.32 10.90 3.34
CA THR A 62 -10.27 10.20 4.64
C THR A 62 -8.88 9.62 4.92
N ASP A 63 -7.85 10.29 4.41
CA ASP A 63 -6.45 9.89 4.38
C ASP A 63 -5.64 10.37 5.61
N GLU A 64 -6.30 10.55 6.75
CA GLU A 64 -5.70 11.11 7.97
C GLU A 64 -5.87 10.17 9.19
N THR A 65 -6.29 8.92 9.01
CA THR A 65 -6.52 7.96 10.10
C THR A 65 -5.29 7.77 10.99
N GLN A 66 -5.51 7.77 12.31
CA GLN A 66 -4.49 7.55 13.34
C GLN A 66 -4.88 6.34 14.20
N LEU A 67 -3.90 5.52 14.55
CA LEU A 67 -4.00 4.41 15.49
C LEU A 67 -3.09 4.69 16.68
N VAL A 68 -3.68 4.60 17.87
CA VAL A 68 -2.98 4.65 19.16
C VAL A 68 -2.96 3.24 19.73
N ALA A 69 -1.77 2.79 20.08
CA ALA A 69 -1.55 1.44 20.57
C ALA A 69 -2.30 1.17 21.89
N GLY A 70 -2.70 -0.09 22.05
CA GLY A 70 -3.24 -0.61 23.30
C GLY A 70 -2.17 -1.06 24.28
N ARG A 71 -2.58 -1.93 25.20
CA ARG A 71 -1.68 -2.75 26.02
C ARG A 71 -2.25 -4.15 26.14
N ALA A 72 -1.46 -5.17 25.86
CA ALA A 72 -1.82 -6.57 26.08
C ALA A 72 -0.91 -7.24 27.12
N ALA A 73 -1.34 -8.41 27.57
CA ALA A 73 -0.55 -9.35 28.35
C ALA A 73 -0.57 -10.72 27.64
N PRO A 74 0.21 -10.89 26.55
CA PRO A 74 0.29 -12.16 25.84
C PRO A 74 0.79 -13.28 26.73
N ALA A 75 0.24 -14.48 26.55
CA ALA A 75 0.65 -15.67 27.27
C ALA A 75 0.40 -16.92 26.45
N PHE A 76 1.28 -17.91 26.57
CA PHE A 76 1.09 -19.19 25.89
C PHE A 76 -0.28 -19.81 26.19
N GLY A 77 -0.98 -20.22 25.14
CA GLY A 77 -2.33 -20.78 25.20
C GLY A 77 -3.44 -19.73 25.37
N GLY A 78 -3.11 -18.44 25.34
CA GLY A 78 -4.05 -17.33 25.38
C GLY A 78 -3.77 -16.32 26.49
N GLY A 79 -3.50 -15.07 26.09
CA GLY A 79 -3.37 -13.91 26.94
C GLY A 79 -4.65 -13.06 26.99
N GLU A 80 -4.50 -11.79 27.33
CA GLU A 80 -5.62 -10.82 27.33
C GLU A 80 -5.18 -9.42 26.89
N VAL A 81 -6.07 -8.71 26.21
CA VAL A 81 -5.94 -7.28 25.95
C VAL A 81 -6.33 -6.52 27.23
N ILE A 82 -5.43 -5.70 27.74
CA ILE A 82 -5.58 -4.93 28.99
C ILE A 82 -6.14 -3.52 28.71
N GLU A 83 -5.63 -2.87 27.68
CA GLU A 83 -6.07 -1.56 27.20
C GLU A 83 -6.33 -1.66 25.69
N PRO A 84 -7.52 -1.30 25.20
CA PRO A 84 -7.85 -1.47 23.79
C PRO A 84 -7.05 -0.51 22.91
N ILE A 85 -6.78 -0.96 21.69
CA ILE A 85 -6.32 -0.10 20.60
C ILE A 85 -7.37 0.99 20.35
N TYR A 86 -6.92 2.22 20.07
CA TYR A 86 -7.81 3.31 19.71
C TYR A 86 -7.52 3.82 18.29
N ILE A 87 -8.52 3.81 17.41
CA ILE A 87 -8.41 4.28 16.04
C ILE A 87 -9.30 5.50 15.85
N LEU A 88 -8.73 6.58 15.32
CA LEU A 88 -9.45 7.80 14.98
C LEU A 88 -9.42 8.02 13.46
N ILE A 89 -10.58 7.88 12.84
CA ILE A 89 -10.79 8.16 11.42
C ILE A 89 -11.18 9.64 11.28
N VAL A 90 -10.36 10.41 10.59
CA VAL A 90 -10.53 11.86 10.38
C VAL A 90 -10.42 12.20 8.88
N GLY A 91 -10.80 13.43 8.55
CA GLY A 91 -10.79 13.94 7.18
C GLY A 91 -12.03 14.76 6.87
N ARG A 92 -12.41 14.79 5.59
CA ARG A 92 -13.55 15.53 5.06
C ARG A 92 -14.48 14.60 4.28
N ALA A 93 -15.78 14.81 4.38
CA ALA A 93 -16.76 14.10 3.56
C ALA A 93 -18.06 14.91 3.41
N THR A 94 -18.74 14.72 2.29
CA THR A 94 -20.03 15.38 2.02
C THR A 94 -21.15 14.64 2.76
N LYS A 95 -21.74 15.28 3.79
CA LYS A 95 -22.78 14.69 4.64
C LYS A 95 -24.20 15.02 4.23
N GLU A 96 -24.40 16.10 3.47
CA GLU A 96 -25.68 16.48 2.88
C GLU A 96 -25.50 16.80 1.41
N TYR A 97 -26.46 16.36 0.58
CA TYR A 97 -26.50 16.69 -0.85
C TYR A 97 -27.97 16.84 -1.29
N ASP A 98 -28.30 17.97 -1.93
CA ASP A 98 -29.67 18.32 -2.35
C ASP A 98 -30.74 18.13 -1.26
N GLY A 99 -30.45 18.55 -0.03
CA GLY A 99 -31.36 18.43 1.12
C GLY A 99 -31.49 17.00 1.68
N LYS A 100 -30.73 16.03 1.16
CA LYS A 100 -30.69 14.65 1.66
C LYS A 100 -29.48 14.47 2.56
N GLN A 101 -29.73 14.01 3.78
CA GLN A 101 -28.71 13.60 4.73
C GLN A 101 -28.15 12.21 4.35
N LEU A 102 -26.83 12.08 4.35
CA LEU A 102 -26.10 10.88 3.97
C LEU A 102 -25.43 10.26 5.22
N PRO A 103 -25.52 8.93 5.41
CA PRO A 103 -25.04 8.23 6.61
C PRO A 103 -23.50 8.04 6.62
N VAL A 104 -22.75 9.11 6.32
CA VAL A 104 -21.29 9.08 6.10
C VAL A 104 -20.52 8.46 7.28
N ASP A 105 -20.72 8.98 8.49
CA ASP A 105 -19.93 8.54 9.65
C ASP A 105 -20.25 7.08 10.01
N SER A 106 -21.51 6.67 9.90
CA SER A 106 -21.90 5.27 10.09
C SER A 106 -21.35 4.35 9.01
N THR A 107 -21.28 4.81 7.75
CA THR A 107 -20.67 4.03 6.65
C THR A 107 -19.17 3.86 6.88
N ALA A 108 -18.46 4.91 7.30
CA ALA A 108 -17.05 4.83 7.64
C ALA A 108 -16.79 3.85 8.80
N LEU A 109 -17.61 3.93 9.86
CA LEU A 109 -17.49 3.03 11.01
C LEU A 109 -17.73 1.56 10.63
N SER A 110 -18.74 1.29 9.80
CA SER A 110 -19.01 -0.06 9.30
C SER A 110 -17.86 -0.59 8.44
N ALA A 111 -17.33 0.23 7.51
CA ALA A 111 -16.22 -0.17 6.64
C ALA A 111 -14.95 -0.50 7.45
N ALA A 112 -14.63 0.31 8.45
CA ALA A 112 -13.50 0.06 9.34
C ALA A 112 -13.67 -1.24 10.13
N ARG A 113 -14.88 -1.50 10.65
CA ARG A 113 -15.20 -2.74 11.36
C ARG A 113 -15.05 -3.97 10.46
N GLU A 114 -15.60 -3.90 9.25
CA GLU A 114 -15.54 -4.99 8.27
C GLU A 114 -14.08 -5.29 7.89
N TYR A 115 -13.30 -4.25 7.57
CA TYR A 115 -11.87 -4.38 7.27
C TYR A 115 -11.09 -5.05 8.40
N LEU A 116 -11.25 -4.58 9.65
CA LEU A 116 -10.56 -5.17 10.81
C LEU A 116 -10.95 -6.63 11.02
N SER A 117 -12.25 -6.95 10.93
CA SER A 117 -12.71 -8.34 11.11
C SER A 117 -12.23 -9.30 10.02
N GLU A 118 -11.97 -8.79 8.81
CA GLU A 118 -11.46 -9.58 7.70
C GLU A 118 -9.93 -9.75 7.79
N ARG A 119 -9.21 -8.71 8.18
CA ARG A 119 -7.73 -8.68 8.11
C ARG A 119 -7.03 -9.05 9.40
N ILE A 120 -7.71 -8.94 10.54
CA ILE A 120 -7.17 -9.28 11.86
C ILE A 120 -8.26 -10.03 12.65
N PRO A 121 -8.54 -11.31 12.31
CA PRO A 121 -9.67 -12.05 12.87
C PRO A 121 -9.64 -12.18 14.40
N GLU A 122 -8.45 -12.20 15.00
CA GLU A 122 -8.21 -12.31 16.43
C GLU A 122 -8.47 -10.99 17.20
N LEU A 123 -8.68 -9.86 16.50
CA LEU A 123 -8.94 -8.56 17.11
C LEU A 123 -10.46 -8.30 17.26
N GLU A 124 -10.99 -8.33 18.47
CA GLU A 124 -12.43 -8.15 18.71
C GLU A 124 -12.85 -6.67 18.69
N PHE A 125 -13.62 -6.28 17.67
CA PHE A 125 -14.16 -4.92 17.55
C PHE A 125 -15.10 -4.55 18.71
N GLY A 126 -14.81 -3.44 19.39
CA GLY A 126 -15.59 -2.93 20.53
C GLY A 126 -15.16 -3.50 21.88
N HIS A 127 -14.25 -4.47 21.89
CA HIS A 127 -13.60 -4.99 23.09
C HIS A 127 -12.10 -4.66 23.07
N ASP A 128 -11.37 -5.16 22.06
CA ASP A 128 -9.92 -4.99 21.91
C ASP A 128 -9.56 -3.73 21.13
N VAL A 129 -10.49 -3.21 20.32
CA VAL A 129 -10.31 -1.99 19.54
C VAL A 129 -11.54 -1.08 19.62
N ILE A 130 -11.29 0.21 19.82
CA ILE A 130 -12.28 1.29 19.78
C ILE A 130 -12.02 2.12 18.53
N VAL A 131 -13.04 2.27 17.68
CA VAL A 131 -12.97 3.11 16.49
C VAL A 131 -13.89 4.32 16.64
N ASP A 132 -13.33 5.52 16.51
CA ASP A 132 -14.06 6.79 16.47
C ASP A 132 -13.95 7.43 15.09
N VAL A 133 -15.01 8.13 14.68
CA VAL A 133 -15.11 8.80 13.38
C VAL A 133 -15.39 10.28 13.58
N LYS A 134 -14.46 11.14 13.14
CA LYS A 134 -14.56 12.60 13.21
C LYS A 134 -14.37 13.26 11.86
N LEU A 135 -15.21 12.88 10.89
CA LEU A 135 -15.22 13.49 9.57
C LEU A 135 -15.86 14.88 9.62
N GLY A 136 -15.13 15.89 9.16
CA GLY A 136 -15.68 17.24 8.94
C GLY A 136 -16.42 17.35 7.61
N GLU A 137 -17.27 18.36 7.48
CA GLU A 137 -17.82 18.71 6.15
C GLU A 137 -16.74 19.37 5.29
N GLY A 138 -16.62 18.95 4.02
CA GLY A 138 -15.76 19.63 3.05
C GLY A 138 -16.33 21.01 2.67
N SER A 139 -15.47 21.95 2.28
CA SER A 139 -15.91 23.23 1.72
C SER A 139 -16.61 23.01 0.37
N GLY A 140 -17.81 23.55 0.21
CA GLY A 140 -18.62 23.43 -1.01
C GLY A 140 -17.97 23.96 -2.30
N ASP A 141 -16.87 24.71 -2.20
CA ASP A 141 -16.19 25.32 -3.35
C ASP A 141 -15.53 24.31 -4.32
N LEU A 142 -15.36 23.04 -3.92
CA LEU A 142 -14.90 21.96 -4.81
C LEU A 142 -16.05 21.30 -5.60
N GLN A 143 -17.31 21.70 -5.36
CA GLN A 143 -18.47 21.11 -6.04
C GLN A 143 -18.60 21.51 -7.52
N ASP A 144 -18.07 22.67 -7.92
CA ASP A 144 -18.18 23.22 -9.29
C ASP A 144 -17.23 22.55 -10.32
N VAL A 145 -16.42 21.57 -9.90
CA VAL A 145 -15.63 20.72 -10.81
C VAL A 145 -16.45 19.52 -11.33
N PHE A 146 -17.66 19.33 -10.81
CA PHE A 146 -18.50 18.15 -11.09
C PHE A 146 -19.77 18.55 -11.85
N GLY A 147 -19.60 18.95 -13.11
CA GLY A 147 -20.68 19.30 -14.04
C GLY A 147 -21.28 18.07 -14.74
N GLU A 148 -22.60 18.00 -14.76
CA GLU A 148 -23.39 17.02 -15.52
C GLU A 148 -23.45 17.43 -16.98
N ASP A 149 -22.58 16.90 -17.86
CA ASP A 149 -22.87 16.59 -19.26
C ASP A 149 -21.61 16.07 -20.00
N ALA A 150 -21.69 14.84 -20.53
CA ALA A 150 -20.62 14.06 -21.18
C ALA A 150 -19.46 13.66 -20.23
N VAL A 151 -18.78 12.54 -20.52
CA VAL A 151 -17.63 12.04 -19.75
C VAL A 151 -16.48 13.05 -19.88
N GLU A 152 -16.52 14.10 -19.07
CA GLU A 152 -15.47 15.09 -18.98
C GLU A 152 -14.42 14.55 -18.00
N VAL A 153 -13.19 14.40 -18.46
CA VAL A 153 -12.07 13.98 -17.62
C VAL A 153 -11.99 14.95 -16.43
N PRO A 154 -11.96 14.46 -15.17
CA PRO A 154 -11.93 15.33 -14.00
C PRO A 154 -10.77 16.31 -14.03
N MET A 155 -10.94 17.47 -13.40
CA MET A 155 -9.83 18.40 -13.19
C MET A 155 -9.07 18.03 -11.93
N ALA A 156 -7.75 18.14 -11.98
CA ALA A 156 -6.85 17.96 -10.84
C ALA A 156 -7.26 18.85 -9.66
N ASN A 157 -7.46 18.24 -8.49
CA ASN A 157 -7.78 18.94 -7.25
C ASN A 157 -6.58 19.71 -6.66
N ASP A 158 -5.37 19.30 -7.01
CA ASP A 158 -4.12 19.83 -6.46
C ASP A 158 -2.98 19.78 -7.49
N THR A 159 -1.86 20.43 -7.18
CA THR A 159 -0.57 20.33 -7.86
C THR A 159 0.32 19.37 -7.09
N SER A 160 0.21 18.08 -7.42
CA SER A 160 0.92 16.98 -6.77
C SER A 160 1.58 16.08 -7.82
N PHE A 161 2.31 15.07 -7.37
CA PHE A 161 2.98 14.12 -8.27
C PHE A 161 2.85 12.67 -7.79
N GLY A 162 2.81 11.77 -8.77
CA GLY A 162 2.90 10.33 -8.56
C GLY A 162 4.18 9.77 -9.15
N VAL A 163 4.68 8.69 -8.53
CA VAL A 163 5.88 7.99 -8.98
C VAL A 163 5.63 6.49 -8.99
N GLY A 164 6.00 5.84 -10.09
CA GLY A 164 5.95 4.39 -10.26
C GLY A 164 7.21 3.90 -10.96
N HIS A 165 7.51 2.62 -10.82
CA HIS A 165 8.66 1.99 -11.46
C HIS A 165 8.38 0.53 -11.76
N ALA A 166 9.11 0.00 -12.75
CA ALA A 166 9.10 -1.39 -13.15
C ALA A 166 10.40 -1.73 -13.92
N PRO A 167 10.77 -3.02 -14.07
CA PRO A 167 10.28 -4.12 -13.26
C PRO A 167 10.70 -3.94 -11.80
N LEU A 168 10.08 -4.70 -10.90
CA LEU A 168 10.66 -4.90 -9.57
C LEU A 168 12.02 -5.60 -9.71
N THR A 169 12.98 -5.24 -8.87
CA THR A 169 14.24 -5.99 -8.71
C THR A 169 13.99 -7.36 -8.10
N GLU A 170 15.01 -8.22 -8.09
CA GLU A 170 14.94 -9.50 -7.37
C GLU A 170 14.65 -9.27 -5.89
N THR A 171 15.34 -8.32 -5.24
CA THR A 171 15.10 -7.96 -3.83
C THR A 171 13.69 -7.44 -3.60
N GLU A 172 13.21 -6.52 -4.46
CA GLU A 172 11.85 -5.97 -4.38
C GLU A 172 10.79 -7.08 -4.54
N THR A 173 11.00 -8.00 -5.48
CA THR A 173 10.11 -9.15 -5.73
C THR A 173 10.08 -10.09 -4.54
N ILE A 174 11.24 -10.44 -3.98
CA ILE A 174 11.32 -11.33 -2.81
C ILE A 174 10.61 -10.71 -1.61
N VAL A 175 10.87 -9.43 -1.29
CA VAL A 175 10.24 -8.75 -0.15
C VAL A 175 8.73 -8.64 -0.32
N PHE A 176 8.26 -8.32 -1.54
CA PHE A 176 6.84 -8.26 -1.85
C PHE A 176 6.17 -9.64 -1.71
N SER A 177 6.69 -10.64 -2.42
CA SER A 177 6.10 -11.99 -2.48
C SER A 177 6.15 -12.69 -1.13
N ALA A 178 7.24 -12.56 -0.37
CA ALA A 178 7.35 -13.20 0.93
C ALA A 178 6.27 -12.68 1.90
N GLU A 179 6.06 -11.36 1.98
CA GLU A 179 5.02 -10.81 2.86
C GLU A 179 3.63 -11.22 2.37
N HIS A 180 3.39 -11.13 1.05
CA HIS A 180 2.10 -11.45 0.47
C HIS A 180 1.70 -12.91 0.73
N GLU A 181 2.60 -13.84 0.45
CA GLU A 181 2.35 -15.28 0.63
C GLU A 181 2.26 -15.67 2.11
N LEU A 182 3.05 -15.03 3.00
CA LEU A 182 2.93 -15.22 4.45
C LEU A 182 1.52 -14.85 4.95
N ASN A 183 0.97 -13.74 4.44
CA ASN A 183 -0.36 -13.23 4.81
C ASN A 183 -1.53 -13.82 4.01
N THR A 184 -1.28 -14.76 3.09
CA THR A 184 -2.33 -15.38 2.26
C THR A 184 -2.20 -16.90 2.28
N THR A 185 -1.38 -17.47 1.41
CA THR A 185 -1.26 -18.92 1.22
C THR A 185 -0.71 -19.64 2.45
N TYR A 186 0.30 -19.07 3.11
CA TYR A 186 0.92 -19.68 4.29
C TYR A 186 -0.02 -19.65 5.50
N ALA A 187 -0.62 -18.48 5.77
CA ALA A 187 -1.54 -18.24 6.89
C ALA A 187 -2.75 -19.19 6.89
N ASP A 188 -3.25 -19.63 5.73
CA ASP A 188 -4.36 -20.58 5.61
C ASP A 188 -4.14 -21.90 6.37
N SER A 189 -2.88 -22.28 6.61
CA SER A 189 -2.49 -23.52 7.32
C SER A 189 -1.66 -23.30 8.58
N HIS A 190 -1.30 -22.05 8.87
CA HIS A 190 -0.47 -21.65 10.02
C HIS A 190 -1.15 -20.51 10.77
N PRO A 191 -2.28 -20.76 11.46
CA PRO A 191 -3.04 -19.73 12.18
C PRO A 191 -2.24 -19.10 13.33
N GLU A 192 -1.14 -19.71 13.76
CA GLU A 192 -0.20 -19.14 14.71
C GLU A 192 0.53 -17.89 14.18
N LEU A 193 0.62 -17.71 12.86
CA LEU A 193 1.18 -16.51 12.26
C LEU A 193 0.12 -15.41 12.20
N GLY A 194 0.30 -14.34 12.96
CA GLY A 194 -0.52 -13.14 12.91
C GLY A 194 -0.27 -12.29 11.66
N PRO A 195 -1.20 -11.40 11.30
CA PRO A 195 -1.10 -10.61 10.07
C PRO A 195 -0.02 -9.51 10.08
N ASP A 196 0.53 -9.17 11.25
CA ASP A 196 1.63 -8.22 11.38
C ASP A 196 2.96 -8.88 11.05
N VAL A 197 3.26 -8.86 9.75
CA VAL A 197 4.51 -9.33 9.17
C VAL A 197 5.21 -8.15 8.51
N LYS A 198 6.39 -7.80 8.97
CA LYS A 198 7.25 -6.78 8.34
C LYS A 198 8.50 -7.44 7.79
N ILE A 199 8.80 -7.16 6.52
CA ILE A 199 9.97 -7.71 5.84
C ILE A 199 10.90 -6.57 5.43
N MET A 200 12.17 -6.72 5.78
CA MET A 200 13.27 -5.88 5.34
C MET A 200 14.23 -6.73 4.52
N GLY A 201 14.40 -6.39 3.25
CA GLY A 201 15.46 -6.91 2.39
C GLY A 201 16.61 -5.92 2.30
N LYS A 202 17.84 -6.42 2.47
CA LYS A 202 19.07 -5.67 2.23
C LYS A 202 19.98 -6.52 1.34
N ARG A 203 20.30 -6.02 0.16
CA ARG A 203 21.27 -6.65 -0.74
C ARG A 203 22.59 -5.89 -0.72
N GLU A 204 23.70 -6.60 -0.56
CA GLU A 204 25.06 -6.10 -0.70
C GLU A 204 25.81 -7.00 -1.70
N GLY A 205 25.99 -6.52 -2.93
CA GLY A 205 26.52 -7.32 -4.03
C GLY A 205 25.61 -8.50 -4.37
N ASP A 206 26.13 -9.71 -4.17
CA ASP A 206 25.46 -11.00 -4.44
C ASP A 206 24.92 -11.68 -3.16
N GLU A 207 24.82 -10.94 -2.06
CA GLU A 207 24.26 -11.42 -0.79
C GLU A 207 23.02 -10.61 -0.43
N ILE A 208 21.91 -11.30 -0.16
CA ILE A 208 20.61 -10.73 0.25
C ILE A 208 20.32 -11.21 1.67
N ASP A 209 20.27 -10.27 2.60
CA ASP A 209 19.78 -10.50 3.96
C ASP A 209 18.30 -10.11 4.04
N ILE A 210 17.47 -11.03 4.47
CA ILE A 210 16.04 -10.83 4.69
C ILE A 210 15.78 -10.93 6.18
N THR A 211 15.28 -9.85 6.78
CA THR A 211 14.81 -9.82 8.16
C THR A 211 13.29 -9.78 8.18
N VAL A 212 12.67 -10.78 8.80
CA VAL A 212 11.23 -10.90 8.99
C VAL A 212 10.92 -10.64 10.46
N ALA A 213 10.03 -9.68 10.73
CA ALA A 213 9.37 -9.55 12.02
C ALA A 213 7.94 -10.08 11.86
N ALA A 214 7.61 -11.17 12.53
CA ALA A 214 6.37 -11.92 12.40
C ALA A 214 5.73 -12.08 13.77
N ALA A 215 4.58 -11.42 13.97
CA ALA A 215 3.80 -11.56 15.18
C ALA A 215 3.23 -12.97 15.29
N MET A 216 3.44 -13.64 16.42
CA MET A 216 2.88 -14.96 16.68
C MET A 216 1.66 -14.84 17.60
N VAL A 217 0.55 -15.49 17.27
CA VAL A 217 -0.69 -15.45 18.03
C VAL A 217 -0.66 -16.46 19.16
N ASP A 218 -0.83 -15.98 20.38
CA ASP A 218 -0.57 -16.70 21.63
C ASP A 218 -1.54 -17.85 21.91
N SER A 219 -2.77 -17.74 21.43
CA SER A 219 -3.80 -18.77 21.59
C SER A 219 -3.52 -20.04 20.80
N TYR A 220 -2.62 -19.97 19.79
CA TYR A 220 -2.19 -21.11 18.99
C TYR A 220 -0.84 -21.69 19.43
N ILE A 221 -0.16 -21.09 20.42
CA ILE A 221 1.18 -21.48 20.86
C ILE A 221 1.15 -21.80 22.36
N ASN A 222 1.39 -23.06 22.73
CA ASN A 222 1.27 -23.55 24.11
C ASN A 222 2.56 -23.45 24.92
N ASP A 223 3.71 -23.33 24.26
CA ASP A 223 5.02 -23.20 24.91
C ASP A 223 6.09 -22.65 23.96
N PHE A 224 7.32 -22.51 24.49
CA PHE A 224 8.47 -22.02 23.73
C PHE A 224 8.89 -22.94 22.58
N ASP A 225 8.71 -24.26 22.69
CA ASP A 225 9.13 -25.19 21.65
C ASP A 225 8.21 -25.04 20.42
N GLU A 226 6.91 -24.81 20.65
CA GLU A 226 5.95 -24.49 19.58
C GLU A 226 6.25 -23.11 18.94
N TYR A 227 6.60 -22.10 19.73
CA TYR A 227 7.02 -20.79 19.22
C TYR A 227 8.26 -20.89 18.32
N ASP A 228 9.31 -21.57 18.79
CA ASP A 228 10.55 -21.75 18.04
C ASP A 228 10.30 -22.50 16.73
N THR A 229 9.43 -23.52 16.77
CA THR A 229 9.00 -24.25 15.57
C THR A 229 8.30 -23.33 14.57
N ALA A 230 7.39 -22.45 15.02
CA ALA A 230 6.70 -21.51 14.15
C ALA A 230 7.66 -20.52 13.49
N VAL A 231 8.63 -19.99 14.25
CA VAL A 231 9.69 -19.10 13.75
C VAL A 231 10.55 -19.80 12.69
N GLU A 232 10.97 -21.04 12.92
CA GLU A 232 11.75 -21.82 11.96
C GLU A 232 10.95 -22.20 10.70
N ASN A 233 9.65 -22.43 10.82
CA ASN A 233 8.78 -22.67 9.66
C ASN A 233 8.70 -21.42 8.76
N VAL A 234 8.52 -20.23 9.35
CA VAL A 234 8.55 -18.95 8.61
C VAL A 234 9.92 -18.75 7.95
N ARG A 235 11.01 -18.99 8.66
CA ARG A 235 12.38 -18.90 8.10
C ARG A 235 12.54 -19.82 6.89
N THR A 236 12.11 -21.07 7.01
CA THR A 236 12.21 -22.08 5.95
C THR A 236 11.40 -21.66 4.74
N PHE A 237 10.14 -21.26 4.94
CA PHE A 237 9.25 -20.81 3.87
C PHE A 237 9.83 -19.63 3.09
N VAL A 238 10.27 -18.58 3.79
CA VAL A 238 10.84 -17.38 3.15
C VAL A 238 12.16 -17.70 2.45
N THR A 239 12.98 -18.59 3.01
CA THR A 239 14.23 -19.03 2.36
C THR A 239 13.95 -19.76 1.05
N GLU A 240 13.01 -20.71 1.06
CA GLU A 240 12.64 -21.48 -0.14
C GLU A 240 12.04 -20.55 -1.20
N LEU A 241 11.12 -19.66 -0.82
CA LEU A 241 10.52 -18.67 -1.73
C LEU A 241 11.58 -17.74 -2.33
N ALA A 242 12.50 -17.22 -1.52
CA ALA A 242 13.54 -16.32 -2.02
C ALA A 242 14.43 -16.99 -3.08
N GLN A 243 14.76 -18.26 -2.89
CA GLN A 243 15.57 -19.06 -3.83
C GLN A 243 14.86 -19.33 -5.17
N GLU A 244 13.54 -19.14 -5.27
CA GLU A 244 12.83 -19.20 -6.56
C GLU A 244 13.06 -17.97 -7.43
N TYR A 245 13.42 -16.83 -6.82
CA TYR A 245 13.56 -15.54 -7.49
C TYR A 245 15.00 -15.11 -7.74
N THR A 246 15.99 -15.76 -7.11
CA THR A 246 17.40 -15.35 -7.23
C THR A 246 18.37 -16.52 -7.13
N ASP A 247 19.47 -16.41 -7.87
CA ASP A 247 20.66 -17.28 -7.74
C ASP A 247 21.68 -16.71 -6.72
N ARG A 248 21.40 -15.56 -6.10
CA ARG A 248 22.26 -14.93 -5.09
C ARG A 248 22.25 -15.69 -3.77
N SER A 249 23.24 -15.41 -2.92
CA SER A 249 23.24 -15.93 -1.55
C SER A 249 22.12 -15.24 -0.77
N VAL A 250 21.26 -16.02 -0.10
CA VAL A 250 20.16 -15.49 0.72
C VAL A 250 20.33 -15.95 2.17
N ASN A 251 20.30 -15.00 3.11
CA ASN A 251 20.21 -15.27 4.53
C ASN A 251 18.85 -14.77 5.05
N VAL A 252 18.15 -15.58 5.83
CA VAL A 252 16.84 -15.22 6.40
C VAL A 252 16.89 -15.29 7.92
N ASP A 253 16.58 -14.17 8.55
CA ASP A 253 16.42 -14.05 10.00
C ASP A 253 14.99 -13.67 10.34
N VAL A 254 14.43 -14.33 11.36
CA VAL A 254 13.06 -14.11 11.82
C VAL A 254 13.10 -13.70 13.29
N ASN A 255 12.34 -12.68 13.66
CA ASN A 255 12.19 -12.16 15.02
C ASN A 255 13.54 -11.93 15.74
N THR A 256 14.44 -11.19 15.10
CA THR A 256 15.81 -10.93 15.58
C THR A 256 15.90 -10.21 16.93
N ALA A 257 14.80 -9.67 17.45
CA ALA A 257 14.71 -9.06 18.77
C ALA A 257 14.43 -10.08 19.89
N ASP A 258 14.17 -11.34 19.55
CA ASP A 258 13.90 -12.39 20.52
C ASP A 258 15.14 -12.68 21.39
N ASP A 259 14.90 -12.84 22.68
CA ASP A 259 15.86 -13.33 23.67
C ASP A 259 15.22 -14.49 24.44
N TYR A 260 15.61 -15.70 24.06
CA TYR A 260 15.09 -16.95 24.62
C TYR A 260 15.57 -17.18 26.07
N ASP A 261 16.72 -16.62 26.45
CA ASP A 261 17.23 -16.74 27.82
C ASP A 261 16.42 -15.84 28.78
N GLU A 262 16.01 -14.66 28.30
CA GLU A 262 15.15 -13.73 29.04
C GLU A 262 13.64 -13.99 28.86
N GLY A 263 13.27 -14.85 27.91
CA GLY A 263 11.88 -15.16 27.56
C GLY A 263 11.16 -14.01 26.84
N SER A 264 11.91 -13.10 26.23
CA SER A 264 11.40 -11.98 25.44
C SER A 264 11.20 -12.47 24.00
N ILE A 265 9.96 -12.72 23.61
CA ILE A 265 9.59 -13.23 22.28
C ILE A 265 8.48 -12.39 21.66
N TYR A 266 8.37 -12.38 20.34
CA TYR A 266 7.29 -11.69 19.62
C TYR A 266 5.98 -12.50 19.64
N LEU A 267 5.39 -12.57 20.83
CA LEU A 267 4.08 -13.18 21.07
C LEU A 267 3.00 -12.09 21.22
N THR A 268 1.82 -12.30 20.66
CA THR A 268 0.70 -11.36 20.65
C THR A 268 -0.64 -12.05 20.91
N VAL A 269 -1.62 -11.35 21.47
CA VAL A 269 -2.99 -11.84 21.65
C VAL A 269 -3.74 -11.79 20.32
N THR A 270 -3.61 -10.69 19.57
CA THR A 270 -4.44 -10.38 18.40
C THR A 270 -3.70 -10.50 17.07
N GLY A 271 -2.42 -10.89 17.06
CA GLY A 271 -1.62 -10.99 15.83
C GLY A 271 -1.12 -9.65 15.27
N THR A 272 -1.18 -8.56 16.04
CA THR A 272 -0.64 -7.25 15.66
C THR A 272 0.08 -6.55 16.81
N SER A 273 1.21 -5.91 16.52
CA SER A 273 1.94 -5.08 17.49
C SER A 273 1.17 -3.87 18.01
N ALA A 274 0.08 -3.48 17.33
CA ALA A 274 -0.81 -2.41 17.77
C ALA A 274 -1.32 -2.65 19.20
N GLU A 275 -1.42 -3.90 19.66
CA GLU A 275 -1.85 -4.23 21.01
C GLU A 275 -0.82 -3.89 22.10
N MET A 276 0.44 -3.64 21.74
CA MET A 276 1.57 -3.61 22.69
C MET A 276 2.55 -2.44 22.51
N GLY A 277 2.08 -1.33 21.93
CA GLY A 277 2.78 -0.03 22.01
C GLY A 277 3.16 0.62 20.69
N ASP A 278 2.90 -0.02 19.56
CA ASP A 278 3.19 0.54 18.23
C ASP A 278 1.99 1.30 17.65
N ASP A 279 2.15 2.62 17.52
CA ASP A 279 1.17 3.51 16.89
C ASP A 279 1.22 3.40 15.35
N GLY A 280 0.14 3.80 14.69
CA GLY A 280 0.03 3.77 13.23
C GLY A 280 -0.60 5.03 12.65
N SER A 281 -0.26 5.36 11.40
CA SER A 281 -0.96 6.43 10.67
C SER A 281 -0.91 6.25 9.15
N VAL A 282 -1.92 6.78 8.46
CA VAL A 282 -2.01 6.74 6.99
C VAL A 282 -0.76 7.34 6.35
N GLY A 283 -0.27 6.70 5.30
CA GLY A 283 0.84 7.19 4.48
C GLY A 283 2.23 7.00 5.09
N ARG A 284 2.35 6.33 6.24
CA ARG A 284 3.63 5.97 6.90
C ARG A 284 4.11 4.56 6.55
N GLY A 285 3.29 3.81 5.83
CA GLY A 285 3.61 2.49 5.30
C GLY A 285 4.20 2.53 3.90
N ASN A 286 3.85 1.48 3.16
CA ASN A 286 4.28 1.21 1.79
C ASN A 286 3.85 2.32 0.82
N ARG A 287 4.46 2.35 -0.37
CA ARG A 287 3.99 3.17 -1.50
C ARG A 287 2.95 2.42 -2.32
N ALA A 288 2.41 3.05 -3.36
CA ALA A 288 1.35 2.49 -4.19
C ALA A 288 1.66 1.14 -4.87
N ASN A 289 2.94 0.80 -5.02
CA ASN A 289 3.40 -0.48 -5.54
C ASN A 289 3.59 -1.56 -4.45
N GLY A 290 3.27 -1.26 -3.19
CA GLY A 290 3.41 -2.21 -2.10
C GLY A 290 4.74 -2.17 -1.33
N LEU A 291 5.68 -1.28 -1.69
CA LEU A 291 7.03 -1.32 -1.12
C LEU A 291 7.53 0.05 -0.66
N ILE A 292 8.55 0.04 0.20
CA ILE A 292 9.37 1.20 0.54
C ILE A 292 10.76 0.96 -0.04
N THR A 293 11.13 1.70 -1.07
CA THR A 293 12.32 1.44 -1.89
C THR A 293 13.22 2.68 -1.94
N PRO A 294 14.07 2.93 -0.92
CA PRO A 294 14.97 4.09 -0.89
C PRO A 294 15.92 4.20 -2.10
N ASN A 295 16.17 3.11 -2.84
CA ASN A 295 16.94 3.11 -4.09
C ASN A 295 16.15 3.60 -5.33
N ARG A 296 14.84 3.83 -5.19
CA ARG A 296 13.92 4.34 -6.22
C ARG A 296 13.38 5.71 -5.80
N PRO A 297 12.99 6.59 -6.75
CA PRO A 297 12.21 7.76 -6.40
C PRO A 297 10.83 7.34 -5.85
N MET A 298 10.35 8.04 -4.83
CA MET A 298 9.05 7.79 -4.21
C MET A 298 8.26 9.09 -4.06
N SER A 299 6.94 9.00 -4.15
CA SER A 299 6.04 10.08 -3.73
C SER A 299 5.75 9.98 -2.23
N MET A 300 5.73 11.12 -1.56
CA MET A 300 5.31 11.24 -0.16
C MET A 300 3.78 11.34 -0.01
N GLU A 301 3.05 11.45 -1.12
CA GLU A 301 1.59 11.43 -1.12
C GLU A 301 1.11 10.05 -0.63
N ALA A 302 0.31 10.05 0.45
CA ALA A 302 -0.48 8.88 0.79
C ALA A 302 -1.52 8.65 -0.32
N THR A 303 -1.82 7.40 -0.64
CA THR A 303 -2.83 7.00 -1.64
C THR A 303 -4.14 6.62 -0.98
N SER A 304 -4.07 5.88 0.13
CA SER A 304 -5.21 5.35 0.85
C SER A 304 -6.13 6.44 1.41
N GLY A 305 -7.44 6.29 1.23
CA GLY A 305 -8.45 7.21 1.78
C GLY A 305 -8.72 8.46 0.95
N LYS A 306 -7.88 8.77 -0.05
CA LYS A 306 -8.11 9.89 -0.97
C LYS A 306 -9.18 9.57 -2.01
N ASN A 307 -9.89 10.60 -2.46
CA ASN A 307 -10.91 10.48 -3.49
C ASN A 307 -10.34 9.91 -4.82
N PRO A 308 -10.93 8.84 -5.38
CA PRO A 308 -10.41 8.22 -6.60
C PRO A 308 -10.78 8.95 -7.89
N VAL A 309 -11.57 10.02 -7.84
CA VAL A 309 -12.05 10.74 -9.03
C VAL A 309 -11.08 11.83 -9.46
N ASN A 310 -10.60 12.65 -8.54
CA ASN A 310 -9.78 13.81 -8.89
C ASN A 310 -8.56 14.05 -8.00
N HIS A 311 -8.33 13.21 -6.98
CA HIS A 311 -7.18 13.40 -6.11
C HIS A 311 -5.89 12.92 -6.75
N ILE A 312 -5.04 13.85 -7.18
CA ILE A 312 -3.83 13.55 -7.95
C ILE A 312 -2.85 12.67 -7.17
N GLY A 313 -2.62 12.97 -5.88
CA GLY A 313 -1.75 12.15 -5.04
C GLY A 313 -2.09 10.66 -5.05
N LYS A 314 -3.36 10.29 -5.24
CA LYS A 314 -3.77 8.89 -5.41
C LYS A 314 -3.64 8.44 -6.86
N ILE A 315 -4.36 9.12 -7.75
CA ILE A 315 -4.53 8.69 -9.15
C ILE A 315 -3.18 8.60 -9.86
N TYR A 316 -2.30 9.58 -9.67
CA TYR A 316 -1.01 9.58 -10.37
C TYR A 316 -0.04 8.56 -9.83
N ASN A 317 -0.08 8.22 -8.54
CA ASN A 317 0.77 7.13 -8.02
C ASN A 317 0.30 5.77 -8.56
N LEU A 318 -1.01 5.50 -8.57
CA LEU A 318 -1.57 4.27 -9.13
C LEU A 318 -1.31 4.19 -10.65
N LEU A 319 -1.56 5.29 -11.37
CA LEU A 319 -1.37 5.35 -12.81
C LEU A 319 0.11 5.24 -13.19
N SER A 320 1.03 5.89 -12.47
CA SER A 320 2.46 5.76 -12.78
C SER A 320 2.98 4.34 -12.59
N THR A 321 2.47 3.62 -11.59
CA THR A 321 2.79 2.19 -11.40
C THR A 321 2.25 1.36 -12.56
N LYS A 322 0.95 1.50 -12.89
CA LYS A 322 0.32 0.81 -14.03
C LYS A 322 1.05 1.08 -15.36
N ILE A 323 1.44 2.34 -15.61
CA ILE A 323 2.21 2.72 -16.79
C ILE A 323 3.55 2.01 -16.82
N ALA A 324 4.30 2.02 -15.70
CA ALA A 324 5.61 1.40 -15.66
C ALA A 324 5.52 -0.11 -15.95
N GLU A 325 4.57 -0.80 -15.32
CA GLU A 325 4.28 -2.21 -15.55
C GLU A 325 3.89 -2.50 -16.99
N SER A 326 2.98 -1.71 -17.57
CA SER A 326 2.53 -1.87 -18.96
C SER A 326 3.67 -1.69 -19.95
N VAL A 327 4.53 -0.69 -19.72
CA VAL A 327 5.69 -0.43 -20.58
C VAL A 327 6.67 -1.61 -20.54
N VAL A 328 7.04 -2.09 -19.36
CA VAL A 328 7.99 -3.20 -19.22
C VAL A 328 7.41 -4.53 -19.71
N ALA A 329 6.09 -4.71 -19.66
CA ALA A 329 5.42 -5.90 -20.18
C ALA A 329 5.34 -5.93 -21.71
N GLU A 330 5.28 -4.77 -22.37
CA GLU A 330 5.07 -4.65 -23.82
C GLU A 330 6.34 -4.28 -24.61
N VAL A 331 7.36 -3.71 -23.96
CA VAL A 331 8.58 -3.21 -24.62
C VAL A 331 9.81 -3.97 -24.13
N ASP A 332 10.39 -4.76 -25.03
CA ASP A 332 11.62 -5.50 -24.77
C ASP A 332 12.84 -4.57 -24.60
N GLY A 333 13.85 -5.03 -23.85
CA GLY A 333 15.13 -4.34 -23.73
C GLY A 333 15.18 -3.24 -22.66
N ILE A 334 14.13 -3.11 -21.86
CA ILE A 334 14.11 -2.23 -20.68
C ILE A 334 14.70 -2.97 -19.48
N ARG A 335 15.73 -2.37 -18.86
CA ARG A 335 16.41 -2.88 -17.67
C ARG A 335 15.84 -2.29 -16.38
N ASP A 336 15.48 -1.00 -16.40
CA ASP A 336 14.89 -0.25 -15.30
C ASP A 336 14.08 0.92 -15.88
N LEU A 337 12.87 1.14 -15.39
CA LEU A 337 12.01 2.25 -15.79
C LEU A 337 11.42 2.91 -14.55
N GLN A 338 11.47 4.24 -14.52
CA GLN A 338 10.74 5.05 -13.57
C GLN A 338 9.86 6.08 -14.29
N VAL A 339 8.63 6.25 -13.80
CA VAL A 339 7.62 7.15 -14.36
C VAL A 339 7.22 8.15 -13.30
N ARG A 340 7.29 9.45 -13.63
CA ARG A 340 6.85 10.56 -12.79
C ARG A 340 5.75 11.31 -13.50
N LEU A 341 4.60 11.43 -12.86
CA LEU A 341 3.48 12.24 -13.35
C LEU A 341 3.32 13.45 -12.43
N LEU A 342 3.35 14.66 -12.98
CA LEU A 342 3.14 15.90 -12.24
C LEU A 342 1.87 16.58 -12.73
N SER A 343 0.92 16.88 -11.84
CA SER A 343 -0.28 17.63 -12.20
C SER A 343 -0.03 19.14 -12.10
N GLN A 344 -1.01 19.90 -12.58
CA GLN A 344 -1.20 21.29 -12.20
C GLN A 344 -2.68 21.45 -11.85
N ILE A 345 -2.97 22.03 -10.68
CA ILE A 345 -4.35 22.24 -10.21
C ILE A 345 -5.22 22.91 -11.29
N GLY A 346 -6.44 22.39 -11.49
CA GLY A 346 -7.38 22.90 -12.49
C GLY A 346 -7.08 22.50 -13.94
N ARG A 347 -6.16 21.54 -14.19
CA ARG A 347 -6.00 20.88 -15.49
C ARG A 347 -6.68 19.50 -15.51
N PRO A 348 -7.12 19.00 -16.67
CA PRO A 348 -7.63 17.64 -16.79
C PRO A 348 -6.61 16.62 -16.31
N ILE A 349 -7.03 15.61 -15.56
CA ILE A 349 -6.13 14.61 -14.97
C ILE A 349 -5.42 13.75 -16.04
N ASP A 350 -5.98 13.63 -17.26
CA ASP A 350 -5.32 12.98 -18.40
C ASP A 350 -4.27 13.89 -19.08
N GLN A 351 -4.13 15.14 -18.67
CA GLN A 351 -3.20 16.13 -19.25
C GLN A 351 -2.21 16.62 -18.17
N PRO A 352 -1.28 15.74 -17.71
CA PRO A 352 -0.29 16.12 -16.71
C PRO A 352 0.55 17.30 -17.18
N HIS A 353 1.04 18.10 -16.24
CA HIS A 353 2.01 19.14 -16.53
C HIS A 353 3.28 18.54 -17.17
N VAL A 354 3.68 17.35 -16.72
CA VAL A 354 4.64 16.48 -17.41
C VAL A 354 4.38 15.02 -17.03
N ALA A 355 4.48 14.12 -18.01
CA ALA A 355 4.69 12.69 -17.82
C ALA A 355 6.14 12.38 -18.21
N ASP A 356 6.99 12.14 -17.22
CA ASP A 356 8.42 11.94 -17.40
C ASP A 356 8.79 10.49 -17.14
N ALA A 357 9.24 9.81 -18.18
CA ALA A 357 9.76 8.44 -18.12
C ALA A 357 11.29 8.47 -18.27
N GLN A 358 11.98 7.88 -17.30
CA GLN A 358 13.42 7.70 -17.34
C GLN A 358 13.75 6.22 -17.40
N VAL A 359 14.58 5.85 -18.37
CA VAL A 359 14.80 4.46 -18.79
C VAL A 359 16.28 4.12 -18.69
N VAL A 360 16.58 2.93 -18.17
CA VAL A 360 17.84 2.21 -18.41
C VAL A 360 17.50 1.05 -19.32
N THR A 361 18.24 0.91 -20.41
CA THR A 361 18.09 -0.21 -21.36
C THR A 361 19.15 -1.27 -21.09
N VAL A 362 18.93 -2.48 -21.63
CA VAL A 362 19.95 -3.53 -21.64
C VAL A 362 21.09 -3.17 -22.61
N ASP A 363 22.25 -3.79 -22.43
CA ASP A 363 23.41 -3.60 -23.30
C ASP A 363 23.04 -3.81 -24.79
N GLY A 364 23.30 -2.79 -25.61
CA GLY A 364 23.09 -2.84 -27.07
C GLY A 364 21.73 -2.35 -27.54
N VAL A 365 20.88 -1.83 -26.66
CA VAL A 365 19.62 -1.13 -27.00
C VAL A 365 19.77 0.34 -26.64
N ASP A 366 19.57 1.24 -27.61
CA ASP A 366 19.56 2.68 -27.34
C ASP A 366 18.14 3.13 -26.95
N VAL A 367 18.00 4.17 -26.10
CA VAL A 367 16.68 4.71 -25.72
C VAL A 367 15.86 5.11 -26.95
N SER A 368 16.52 5.59 -28.02
CA SER A 368 15.85 5.96 -29.28
C SER A 368 15.15 4.79 -29.98
N ASP A 369 15.56 3.55 -29.71
CA ASP A 369 14.97 2.36 -30.30
C ASP A 369 13.60 2.04 -29.67
N VAL A 370 13.42 2.36 -28.39
CA VAL A 370 12.21 2.05 -27.60
C VAL A 370 11.33 3.27 -27.30
N GLU A 371 11.85 4.49 -27.50
CA GLU A 371 11.18 5.74 -27.13
C GLU A 371 9.76 5.87 -27.69
N ALA A 372 9.55 5.51 -28.97
CA ALA A 372 8.26 5.66 -29.62
C ALA A 372 7.17 4.76 -29.01
N GLU A 373 7.55 3.53 -28.64
CA GLU A 373 6.66 2.54 -28.03
C GLU A 373 6.31 2.95 -26.59
N ILE A 374 7.32 3.37 -25.81
CA ILE A 374 7.13 3.91 -24.45
C ILE A 374 6.17 5.11 -24.47
N ARG A 375 6.37 6.07 -25.38
CA ARG A 375 5.49 7.24 -25.52
C ARG A 375 4.05 6.83 -25.84
N ALA A 376 3.87 5.84 -26.72
CA ALA A 376 2.54 5.38 -27.12
C ALA A 376 1.78 4.72 -25.97
N ILE A 377 2.47 3.92 -25.14
CA ILE A 377 1.87 3.27 -23.96
C ILE A 377 1.50 4.32 -22.92
N ILE A 378 2.40 5.26 -22.61
CA ILE A 378 2.12 6.36 -21.66
C ILE A 378 0.88 7.17 -22.12
N ASP A 379 0.80 7.51 -23.40
CA ASP A 379 -0.35 8.25 -23.94
C ASP A 379 -1.66 7.45 -23.85
N ARG A 380 -1.60 6.13 -24.12
CA ARG A 380 -2.74 5.21 -24.01
C ARG A 380 -3.26 5.12 -22.58
N GLU A 381 -2.39 4.89 -21.60
CA GLU A 381 -2.79 4.78 -20.20
C GLU A 381 -3.30 6.11 -19.64
N LEU A 382 -2.70 7.26 -20.03
CA LEU A 382 -3.21 8.58 -19.67
C LEU A 382 -4.60 8.83 -20.28
N ALA A 383 -4.86 8.37 -21.50
CA ALA A 383 -6.17 8.48 -22.13
C ALA A 383 -7.26 7.66 -21.41
N ASP A 384 -6.86 6.61 -20.70
CA ASP A 384 -7.75 5.74 -19.93
C ASP A 384 -7.62 5.96 -18.41
N VAL A 385 -7.16 7.14 -17.97
CA VAL A 385 -6.95 7.45 -16.54
C VAL A 385 -8.18 7.21 -15.66
N THR A 386 -9.40 7.33 -16.19
CA THR A 386 -10.63 7.06 -15.44
C THR A 386 -10.82 5.59 -15.08
N ASP A 387 -10.10 4.69 -15.74
CA ASP A 387 -10.05 3.28 -15.38
C ASP A 387 -9.47 3.06 -13.99
N ILE A 388 -8.50 3.88 -13.57
CA ILE A 388 -7.95 3.87 -12.20
C ILE A 388 -9.06 4.16 -11.18
N THR A 389 -9.93 5.13 -11.47
CA THR A 389 -11.08 5.46 -10.59
C THR A 389 -11.97 4.23 -10.41
N ARG A 390 -12.33 3.56 -11.51
CA ARG A 390 -13.19 2.37 -11.49
C ARG A 390 -12.55 1.24 -10.71
N GLN A 391 -11.32 0.84 -11.06
CA GLN A 391 -10.60 -0.23 -10.38
C GLN A 391 -10.44 0.04 -8.88
N THR A 392 -10.19 1.30 -8.49
CA THR A 392 -10.09 1.66 -7.07
C THR A 392 -11.41 1.46 -6.33
N ILE A 393 -12.54 1.89 -6.91
CA ILE A 393 -13.86 1.75 -6.28
C ILE A 393 -14.23 0.26 -6.17
N GLU A 394 -13.99 -0.50 -7.24
CA GLU A 394 -14.26 -1.94 -7.31
C GLU A 394 -13.32 -2.74 -6.38
N GLY A 395 -12.11 -2.24 -6.11
CA GLY A 395 -11.10 -2.87 -5.27
C GLY A 395 -10.11 -3.76 -6.03
N ASP A 396 -10.00 -3.55 -7.33
CA ASP A 396 -9.19 -4.38 -8.24
C ASP A 396 -7.72 -3.94 -8.29
N ILE A 397 -7.39 -2.80 -7.68
CA ILE A 397 -6.03 -2.25 -7.61
C ILE A 397 -5.63 -1.99 -6.15
N SER A 398 -4.44 -2.44 -5.76
CA SER A 398 -3.89 -2.12 -4.44
C SER A 398 -3.50 -0.65 -4.36
N THR A 399 -3.53 -0.08 -3.15
CA THR A 399 -3.11 1.31 -2.90
C THR A 399 -1.86 1.41 -2.04
N PHE A 400 -1.41 0.32 -1.43
CA PHE A 400 -0.22 0.24 -0.57
C PHE A 400 0.29 -1.21 -0.50
#